data_AF-A0A7W8HXR1-F1
#
_entry.id   AF-A0A7W8HXR1-F1
#
_cell.length_a   1.000
_cell.length_b   1.000
_cell.length_c   1.000
_cell.angle_alpha   90.00
_cell.angle_beta   90.00
_cell.angle_gamma   90.00
#
_symmetry.space_group_name_H-M   'P 1'
#
loop_
_entity.id
_entity.type
_entity.pdbx_description
1 polymer ?
#
loop_
_entity_poly.entity_id
_entity_poly.type
_entity_poly.pdbx_seq_one_letter_code
_entity_poly.pdbx_strand_id
1 'polypeptide(L)'
;MTQQQTVYLNLASAGDLASIDQIGEQAATIVEHRPFQDWSDLRRAGLNQDEINGLKSAGIQLGAPGEGPIGEPGSGGSGGSPRGNLGQA
;
A
#
# COMPACT_ATOMS: atom_id res chain seq x y z
N MET A 1 19.87 -9.38 -9.95
CA MET A 1 19.09 -8.34 -9.25
C MET A 1 17.71 -8.35 -9.86
N THR A 2 16.83 -9.25 -9.39
CA THR A 2 15.47 -9.35 -9.93
C THR A 2 14.71 -8.11 -9.48
N GLN A 3 14.26 -7.35 -10.47
CA GLN A 3 13.52 -6.11 -10.27
C GLN A 3 12.23 -6.48 -9.54
N GLN A 4 12.16 -6.15 -8.25
CA GLN A 4 10.91 -6.13 -7.50
C GLN A 4 10.06 -5.04 -8.13
N GLN A 5 9.37 -5.35 -9.23
CA GLN A 5 8.41 -4.47 -9.84
C GLN A 5 7.26 -4.34 -8.85
N THR A 6 7.29 -3.24 -8.10
CA THR A 6 6.20 -2.87 -7.22
C THR A 6 4.91 -2.81 -8.02
N VAL A 7 4.00 -3.75 -7.76
CA VAL A 7 2.69 -3.76 -8.39
C VAL A 7 1.80 -2.81 -7.62
N TYR A 8 1.21 -1.85 -8.32
CA TYR A 8 0.33 -0.86 -7.74
C TYR A 8 -1.13 -1.21 -8.06
N LEU A 9 -1.97 -1.57 -7.09
CA LEU A 9 -3.35 -1.99 -7.35
C LEU A 9 -4.15 -0.95 -8.16
N ASN A 10 -4.01 0.33 -7.84
CA ASN A 10 -4.70 1.42 -8.53
C ASN A 10 -4.21 1.65 -9.98
N LEU A 11 -3.00 1.19 -10.33
CA LEU A 11 -2.37 1.43 -11.64
C LEU A 11 -2.14 0.14 -12.45
N ALA A 12 -2.16 -1.01 -11.79
CA ALA A 12 -1.90 -2.32 -12.38
C ALA A 12 -3.00 -2.70 -13.36
N SER A 13 -2.63 -3.44 -14.39
CA SER A 13 -3.61 -3.95 -15.35
C SER A 13 -4.30 -5.19 -14.80
N ALA A 14 -5.49 -5.52 -15.33
CA ALA A 14 -6.18 -6.75 -14.97
C ALA A 14 -5.31 -7.99 -15.15
N GLY A 15 -4.42 -8.02 -16.17
CA GLY A 15 -3.49 -9.12 -16.41
C GLY A 15 -2.39 -9.26 -15.35
N ASP A 16 -1.84 -8.15 -14.84
CA ASP A 16 -0.86 -8.17 -13.75
C ASP A 16 -1.50 -8.66 -12.45
N LEU A 17 -2.72 -8.20 -12.17
CA LEU A 17 -3.51 -8.64 -11.01
C LEU A 17 -3.92 -10.11 -11.13
N ALA A 18 -4.32 -10.55 -12.33
CA ALA A 18 -4.65 -11.94 -12.64
C ALA A 18 -3.47 -12.90 -12.44
N SER A 19 -2.24 -12.39 -12.60
CA SER A 19 -1.01 -13.17 -12.42
C SER A 19 -0.65 -13.39 -10.95
N ILE A 20 -1.35 -12.73 -10.02
CA ILE A 20 -1.14 -12.92 -8.57
C ILE A 20 -2.11 -14.01 -8.10
N ASP A 21 -1.55 -15.15 -7.71
CA ASP A 21 -2.29 -16.32 -7.22
C ASP A 21 -3.35 -15.98 -6.17
N GLN A 22 -3.04 -15.04 -5.27
CA GLN A 22 -3.93 -14.64 -4.18
C GLN A 22 -5.12 -13.76 -4.60
N ILE A 23 -5.06 -13.05 -5.73
CA ILE A 23 -6.11 -12.11 -6.14
C ILE A 23 -6.55 -12.30 -7.58
N GLY A 24 -6.09 -13.34 -8.25
CA GLY A 24 -6.30 -13.50 -9.68
C GLY A 24 -7.78 -13.59 -10.07
N GLU A 25 -8.58 -14.26 -9.23
CA GLU A 25 -10.04 -14.33 -9.39
C GLU A 25 -10.73 -13.00 -9.08
N GLN A 26 -10.15 -12.20 -8.17
CA GLN A 26 -10.67 -10.89 -7.78
C GLN A 26 -10.10 -9.75 -8.62
N ALA A 27 -9.21 -10.03 -9.59
CA ALA A 27 -8.54 -9.01 -10.39
C ALA A 27 -9.53 -8.10 -11.12
N ALA A 28 -10.60 -8.67 -11.70
CA ALA A 28 -11.66 -7.91 -12.35
C ALA A 28 -12.38 -6.99 -11.34
N THR A 29 -12.79 -7.55 -10.20
CA THR A 29 -13.45 -6.82 -9.11
C THR A 29 -12.58 -5.68 -8.59
N ILE A 30 -11.28 -5.93 -8.39
CA ILE A 30 -10.31 -4.92 -7.97
C ILE A 30 -10.30 -3.79 -8.99
N VAL A 31 -10.20 -4.11 -10.29
CA VAL A 31 -10.18 -3.09 -11.36
C VAL A 31 -11.44 -2.23 -11.36
N GLU A 32 -12.62 -2.83 -11.16
CA GLU A 32 -13.92 -2.15 -11.15
C GLU A 32 -14.13 -1.26 -9.92
N HIS A 33 -13.58 -1.65 -8.77
CA HIS A 33 -13.76 -0.93 -7.50
C HIS A 33 -12.70 0.14 -7.23
N ARG A 34 -11.74 0.34 -8.14
CA ARG A 34 -10.80 1.46 -8.07
C ARG A 34 -11.53 2.80 -8.13
N PRO A 35 -11.05 3.86 -7.44
CA PRO A 35 -9.78 3.93 -6.71
C PRO A 35 -9.86 3.48 -5.25
N PHE A 36 -8.86 2.71 -4.80
CA PHE A 36 -8.70 2.35 -3.39
C PHE A 36 -7.85 3.38 -2.66
N GLN A 37 -8.35 3.93 -1.56
CA GLN A 37 -7.57 4.84 -0.70
C GLN A 37 -6.73 4.09 0.33
N ASP A 38 -7.28 2.98 0.85
CA ASP A 38 -6.69 2.20 1.93
C ASP A 38 -6.85 0.70 1.69
N TRP A 39 -6.04 -0.09 2.40
CA TRP A 39 -6.08 -1.56 2.32
C TRP A 39 -7.43 -2.13 2.74
N SER A 40 -8.15 -1.44 3.63
CA SER A 40 -9.49 -1.83 4.07
C SER A 40 -10.53 -1.77 2.94
N ASP A 41 -10.32 -0.91 1.94
CA ASP A 41 -11.27 -0.74 0.83
C ASP A 41 -11.22 -1.93 -0.14
N LEU A 42 -10.09 -2.68 -0.17
CA LEU A 42 -9.98 -3.95 -0.89
C LEU A 42 -10.99 -5.00 -0.42
N ARG A 43 -11.51 -4.89 0.81
CA ARG A 43 -12.60 -5.77 1.28
C ARG A 43 -13.87 -5.63 0.46
N ARG A 44 -14.10 -4.46 -0.16
CA ARG A 44 -15.23 -4.21 -1.06
C ARG A 44 -15.04 -4.90 -2.41
N ALA A 45 -13.79 -5.13 -2.80
CA ALA A 45 -13.42 -5.94 -3.95
C ALA A 45 -13.38 -7.44 -3.64
N GLY A 46 -13.80 -7.86 -2.44
CA GLY A 46 -13.90 -9.27 -2.06
C GLY A 46 -12.68 -9.83 -1.33
N LEU A 47 -11.67 -9.02 -1.02
CA LEU A 47 -10.45 -9.50 -0.36
C LEU A 47 -10.60 -9.60 1.15
N ASN A 48 -10.05 -10.68 1.71
CA ASN A 48 -9.96 -10.91 3.15
C ASN A 48 -8.65 -10.35 3.73
N GLN A 49 -8.56 -10.30 5.07
CA GLN A 49 -7.37 -9.77 5.74
C GLN A 49 -6.11 -10.59 5.44
N ASP A 50 -6.23 -11.92 5.31
CA ASP A 50 -5.13 -12.82 4.97
C ASP A 50 -4.58 -12.55 3.56
N GLU A 51 -5.47 -12.34 2.58
CA GLU A 51 -5.09 -11.96 1.21
C GLU A 51 -4.39 -10.61 1.20
N ILE A 52 -4.97 -9.61 1.87
CA ILE A 52 -4.38 -8.27 2.03
C ILE A 52 -2.99 -8.34 2.67
N ASN A 53 -2.80 -9.20 3.67
CA ASN A 53 -1.50 -9.37 4.31
C ASN A 53 -0.47 -10.03 3.36
N GLY A 54 -0.91 -11.03 2.59
CA GLY A 54 -0.10 -11.64 1.54
C GLY A 54 0.36 -10.63 0.49
N LEU A 55 -0.53 -9.73 0.03
CA LEU A 55 -0.17 -8.65 -0.89
C LEU A 55 0.91 -7.73 -0.30
N LYS A 56 0.79 -7.34 0.98
CA LYS A 56 1.80 -6.53 1.67
C LYS A 56 3.15 -7.23 1.75
N SER A 57 3.14 -8.53 2.07
CA SER A 57 4.34 -9.37 2.12
C SER A 57 5.00 -9.53 0.74
N ALA A 58 4.19 -9.55 -0.32
CA ALA A 58 4.64 -9.61 -1.71
C ALA A 58 5.18 -8.27 -2.26
N GLY A 59 5.17 -7.19 -1.46
CA GLY A 59 5.65 -5.87 -1.90
C GLY A 59 4.69 -5.13 -2.83
N ILE A 60 3.40 -5.49 -2.81
CA ILE A 60 2.34 -4.82 -3.57
C ILE A 60 1.92 -3.55 -2.81
N GLN A 61 1.57 -2.50 -3.54
CA GLN A 61 1.12 -1.24 -2.98
C GLN A 61 -0.21 -0.81 -3.59
N LEU A 62 -0.94 0.09 -2.92
CA LEU A 62 -2.21 0.61 -3.44
C LEU A 62 -1.99 1.56 -4.62
N GLY A 63 -0.95 2.40 -4.60
CA GLY A 63 -0.63 3.37 -5.65
C GLY A 63 0.84 3.78 -5.60
N ALA A 64 1.33 4.37 -6.70
CA ALA A 64 2.70 4.87 -6.77
C ALA A 64 2.95 5.94 -5.68
N PRO A 65 4.13 5.95 -5.04
CA PRO A 65 4.51 7.02 -4.14
C PRO A 65 4.81 8.27 -4.97
N GLY A 66 3.76 9.05 -5.28
CA GLY A 66 3.85 10.38 -5.87
C GLY A 66 2.94 11.31 -5.11
N GLU A 67 3.53 12.19 -4.30
CA GLU A 67 2.97 13.42 -3.71
C GLU A 67 1.48 13.40 -3.32
N GLY A 68 1.21 13.15 -2.04
CA GLY A 68 -0.10 13.42 -1.42
C GLY A 68 -0.55 12.29 -0.48
N PRO A 69 -1.24 12.60 0.63
CA PRO A 69 -1.30 11.73 1.80
C PRO A 69 -2.17 10.51 1.52
N ILE A 70 -1.54 9.39 1.17
CA ILE A 70 -2.09 8.08 1.52
C ILE A 70 -1.79 7.86 3.00
N GLY A 71 -2.86 7.72 3.79
CA GLY A 71 -2.88 7.90 5.23
C GLY A 71 -1.71 7.25 5.97
N GLU A 72 -1.16 8.00 6.92
CA GLU A 72 -0.08 7.61 7.83
C GLU A 72 -0.16 6.14 8.24
N PRO A 73 0.71 5.26 7.70
CA PRO A 73 0.97 3.98 8.35
C PRO A 73 1.87 4.33 9.53
N GLY A 74 1.25 4.47 10.70
CA GLY A 74 1.84 4.97 11.95
C GLY A 74 3.35 4.74 12.07
N SER A 75 4.13 5.78 11.81
CA SER A 75 5.48 5.90 12.34
C SER A 75 5.39 6.68 13.64
N GLY A 76 5.15 5.92 14.71
CA GLY A 76 5.69 6.26 16.02
C GLY A 76 7.21 6.32 15.91
N GLY A 77 7.71 7.48 15.48
CA GLY A 77 9.10 7.87 15.60
C GLY A 77 9.15 8.98 16.62
N SER A 78 9.48 8.63 17.85
CA SER A 78 9.75 9.57 18.93
C SER A 78 10.60 10.73 18.43
N GLY A 79 9.96 11.89 18.22
CA GLY A 79 10.63 13.18 18.07
C GLY A 79 11.25 13.59 19.39
N GLY A 80 12.21 12.81 19.89
CA GLY A 80 13.19 13.26 20.86
C GLY A 80 14.05 14.31 20.19
N SER A 81 13.52 15.51 20.06
CA SER A 81 14.30 16.68 19.68
C SER A 81 14.89 17.32 20.95
N PRO A 82 16.12 17.85 20.86
CA PRO A 82 17.14 17.64 21.86
C PRO A 82 17.16 18.73 22.93
N ARG A 83 17.60 18.33 24.12
CA ARG A 83 18.38 19.10 25.12
C ARG A 83 18.66 20.56 24.70
N GLY A 84 17.72 21.46 25.00
CA GLY A 84 17.94 22.90 24.94
C GLY A 84 18.89 23.30 26.05
N ASN A 85 20.16 23.57 25.72
CA ASN A 85 21.11 24.18 26.63
C ASN A 85 21.74 25.41 25.96
N LEU A 86 21.61 26.54 26.65
CA LEU A 86 22.42 27.76 26.59
C LEU A 86 22.42 28.60 25.29
N GLY A 87 21.60 29.67 25.31
CA GLY A 87 21.85 30.92 24.61
C GLY A 87 22.16 32.01 25.64
N GLN A 88 23.36 32.58 25.55
CA GLN A 88 23.87 33.68 26.36
C GLN A 88 23.06 34.97 26.15
N ALA A 89 22.87 35.74 27.22
CA ALA A 89 22.66 37.19 27.20
C ALA A 89 23.28 37.79 28.47
#